data_AF-A0A0R2EPK4-F1
#
_entry.id   AF-A0A0R2EPK4-F1
#
_cell.length_a   1.000
_cell.length_b   1.000
_cell.length_c   1.000
_cell.angle_alpha   90.00
_cell.angle_beta   90.00
_cell.angle_gamma   90.00
#
_symmetry.space_group_name_H-M   'P 1'
#
loop_
_entity.id
_entity.type
_entity.pdbx_description
1 polymer ?
#
loop_
_entity_poly.entity_id
_entity_poly.type
_entity_poly.pdbx_seq_one_letter_code
_entity_poly.pdbx_strand_id
1 'polypeptide(L)' 'MFNFLKQAIINHLESEVNLKGLLVVYLVDLNIALFISQYFLGSRWPMVIGVHLVALFGLYGVYHNKQLKK' A
#
# COMPACT_ATOMS: atom_id res chain seq x y z
N MET A 1 7.94 0.71 -24.64
CA MET A 1 7.34 0.08 -23.44
C MET A 1 7.94 0.62 -22.13
N PHE A 2 9.27 0.65 -21.99
CA PHE A 2 9.95 1.14 -20.77
C PHE A 2 9.66 2.61 -20.41
N ASN A 3 9.62 3.51 -21.41
CA ASN A 3 9.28 4.92 -21.17
C ASN A 3 7.83 5.14 -20.71
N PHE A 4 6.89 4.30 -21.16
CA PHE A 4 5.49 4.40 -20.77
C PHE A 4 5.29 3.98 -19.31
N LEU A 5 5.96 2.90 -18.90
CA LEU A 5 6.00 2.45 -17.51
C LEU A 5 6.65 3.50 -16.61
N LYS A 6 7.78 4.09 -17.03
CA LYS A 6 8.45 5.16 -16.31
C LYS A 6 7.57 6.39 -16.14
N GLN A 7 6.89 6.84 -17.20
CA GLN A 7 5.95 7.96 -17.14
C GLN A 7 4.71 7.67 -16.31
N ALA A 8 4.16 6.46 -16.36
CA ALA A 8 3.07 6.05 -15.51
C ALA A 8 3.47 6.07 -14.03
N ILE A 9 4.67 5.61 -13.70
CA ILE A 9 5.21 5.66 -12.32
C ILE A 9 5.43 7.10 -11.87
N ILE A 10 6.01 7.96 -12.72
CA ILE A 10 6.24 9.39 -12.40
C ILE A 10 4.91 10.13 -12.21
N ASN A 11 3.95 9.95 -13.12
CA ASN A 11 2.62 10.57 -13.01
C ASN A 11 1.84 10.04 -11.80
N HIS A 12 2.05 8.78 -11.40
CA HIS A 12 1.46 8.24 -10.18
C HIS A 12 2.09 8.85 -8.91
N LEU A 13 3.40 9.11 -8.94
CA LEU A 13 4.14 9.78 -7.87
C LEU A 13 3.80 11.28 -7.75
N GLU A 14 3.46 11.93 -8.85
CA GLU A 14 2.99 13.34 -8.89
C GLU A 14 1.49 13.48 -8.66
N SER A 15 0.70 12.40 -8.78
CA SER A 15 -0.73 12.43 -8.52
C SER A 15 -0.99 12.80 -7.07
N GLU A 16 -1.96 13.70 -6.84
CA GLU A 16 -2.35 14.09 -5.51
C GLU A 16 -2.76 12.86 -4.71
N VAL A 17 -1.90 12.44 -3.77
CA VAL A 17 -2.21 11.30 -2.91
C VAL A 17 -3.49 11.60 -2.13
N ASN A 18 -4.60 11.02 -2.56
CA ASN A 18 -5.91 11.23 -1.96
C ASN A 18 -6.12 10.17 -0.89
N LEU A 19 -6.68 10.56 0.27
CA LEU A 19 -7.00 9.66 1.37
C LEU A 19 -7.83 8.46 0.89
N LYS A 20 -8.77 8.69 -0.04
CA LYS A 20 -9.57 7.63 -0.66
C LYS A 20 -8.72 6.62 -1.43
N GLY A 21 -7.73 7.07 -2.20
CA GLY A 21 -6.84 6.20 -2.97
C GLY A 21 -5.93 5.37 -2.07
N LEU A 22 -5.38 5.98 -1.02
CA LEU A 22 -4.61 5.30 0.02
C LEU A 22 -5.42 4.19 0.72
N LEU A 23 -6.69 4.46 1.03
CA LEU A 23 -7.58 3.50 1.66
C LEU A 23 -7.87 2.31 0.73
N VAL A 24 -8.03 2.56 -0.58
CA VAL A 24 -8.18 1.49 -1.58
C VAL A 24 -6.93 0.62 -1.66
N VAL A 25 -5.73 1.20 -1.71
CA VAL A 25 -4.47 0.44 -1.72
C VAL A 25 -4.38 -0.47 -0.49
N TYR A 26 -4.68 0.07 0.69
CA TYR A 26 -4.68 -0.70 1.93
C TYR A 26 -5.69 -1.85 1.93
N LEU A 27 -6.90 -1.64 1.41
CA LEU A 27 -7.91 -2.71 1.31
C LEU A 27 -7.46 -3.80 0.33
N VAL A 28 -6.82 -3.43 -0.77
CA VAL A 28 -6.25 -4.39 -1.73
C VAL A 28 -5.15 -5.22 -1.08
N ASP A 29 -4.20 -4.57 -0.41
CA ASP A 29 -3.11 -5.26 0.29
C ASP A 29 -3.63 -6.22 1.37
N LEU A 30 -4.64 -5.80 2.14
CA LEU A 30 -5.26 -6.64 3.16
C LEU A 30 -5.96 -7.87 2.55
N ASN A 31 -6.66 -7.70 1.43
CA ASN A 31 -7.32 -8.81 0.75
C ASN A 31 -6.30 -9.79 0.15
N ILE A 32 -5.21 -9.29 -0.44
CA ILE A 32 -4.11 -10.14 -0.93
C ILE A 32 -3.49 -10.90 0.24
N ALA A 33 -3.24 -10.25 1.38
CA ALA A 33 -2.71 -10.89 2.56
C ALA A 33 -3.64 -11.99 3.08
N LEU A 34 -4.95 -11.72 3.19
CA LEU A 34 -5.95 -12.71 3.59
C LEU A 34 -6.01 -13.90 2.63
N PHE A 35 -5.94 -13.65 1.33
CA PHE A 35 -5.91 -14.69 0.30
C PHE A 35 -4.67 -15.59 0.42
N ILE A 36 -3.48 -14.98 0.52
CA ILE A 36 -2.21 -15.73 0.62
C ILE A 36 -2.06 -16.42 1.97
N SER A 37 -2.65 -15.85 3.04
CA SER A 37 -2.51 -16.37 4.40
C SER A 37 -3.01 -17.81 4.59
N GLN A 38 -3.88 -18.30 3.71
CA GLN A 38 -4.35 -19.68 3.71
C GLN A 38 -3.26 -20.70 3.37
N TYR A 39 -2.20 -20.25 2.68
CA TYR A 39 -1.06 -21.09 2.28
C TYR A 39 0.09 -21.06 3.30
N PHE A 40 -0.05 -20.33 4.41
CA PHE A 40 0.97 -20.26 5.44
C PHE A 40 0.86 -21.47 6.39
N LEU A 41 1.95 -22.24 6.53
CA LEU A 41 2.03 -23.36 7.47
C LEU A 41 2.10 -22.80 8.90
N GLY A 42 0.95 -22.69 9.57
CA GLY A 42 0.85 -22.22 10.95
C GLY A 42 -0.32 -21.26 11.17
N SER A 43 -0.17 -20.36 12.14
CA SER A 43 -1.18 -19.31 12.37
C SER A 43 -1.09 -18.26 11.26
N ARG A 44 -2.21 -18.03 10.57
CA ARG A 44 -2.35 -16.99 9.54
C ARG A 44 -2.38 -15.56 10.10
N TRP A 45 -2.68 -15.42 11.38
CA TRP A 45 -2.91 -14.11 12.01
C TRP A 45 -1.66 -13.24 12.13
N PRO A 46 -0.47 -13.75 12.54
CA PRO A 46 0.76 -12.97 12.55
C PRO A 46 1.12 -12.37 11.18
N MET A 47 0.88 -13.11 10.09
CA MET A 47 1.11 -12.62 8.73
C MET A 47 0.15 -11.48 8.39
N VAL A 48 -1.15 -11.67 8.62
CA VAL A 48 -2.17 -10.64 8.35
C VAL A 48 -1.92 -9.39 9.18
N ILE A 49 -1.58 -9.54 10.46
CA ILE A 49 -1.23 -8.43 11.35
C ILE A 49 0.05 -7.73 10.88
N GLY A 50 1.07 -8.48 10.44
CA GLY A 50 2.30 -7.92 9.89
C GLY A 50 2.03 -7.06 8.66
N VAL A 51 1.26 -7.56 7.69
CA VAL A 51 0.89 -6.78 6.50
C VAL A 51 0.07 -5.56 6.88
N HIS A 52 -0.86 -5.70 7.83
CA HIS A 52 -1.69 -4.59 8.31
C HIS A 52 -0.84 -3.45 8.91
N LEU A 53 0.11 -3.79 9.79
CA LEU A 53 1.01 -2.81 10.39
C LEU A 53 1.90 -2.15 9.34
N VAL A 54 2.51 -2.92 8.44
CA VAL A 54 3.35 -2.39 7.35
C VAL A 54 2.55 -1.45 6.45
N ALA A 55 1.33 -1.82 6.08
CA ALA A 55 0.46 -0.98 5.27
C ALA A 55 0.07 0.31 6.01
N LEU A 56 -0.29 0.24 7.29
CA LEU A 56 -0.58 1.44 8.10
C LEU A 56 0.64 2.36 8.24
N PHE A 57 1.85 1.81 8.47
CA PHE A 57 3.08 2.60 8.51
C PHE A 57 3.41 3.22 7.15
N GLY A 58 3.21 2.49 6.06
CA GLY A 58 3.37 3.00 4.70
C GLY A 58 2.40 4.15 4.40
N LEU A 59 1.12 3.97 4.72
CA LEU A 59 0.09 4.99 4.59
C LEU A 59 0.42 6.24 5.42
N TYR A 60 0.83 6.05 6.68
CA TYR A 60 1.25 7.14 7.55
C TYR A 60 2.46 7.89 6.98
N GLY A 61 3.48 7.16 6.50
CA GLY A 61 4.67 7.74 5.89
C GLY A 61 4.33 8.58 4.65
N VAL A 62 3.45 8.07 3.78
CA VAL A 62 3.01 8.81 2.59
C VAL A 62 2.19 10.04 2.98
N TYR A 63 1.27 9.90 3.94
CA TYR A 63 0.45 11.01 4.43
C TYR A 63 1.30 12.12 5.09
N HIS A 64 2.22 11.74 5.97
CA HIS A 64 3.13 12.66 6.66
C HIS A 64 4.08 13.36 5.68
N ASN A 65 4.65 12.63 4.72
CA ASN A 65 5.51 13.23 3.69
C ASN A 65 4.74 14.23 2.81
N LYS A 66 3.47 13.96 2.52
CA LYS A 66 2.60 14.92 1.82
C LYS A 66 2.35 16.18 2.64
N GLN A 67 2.15 16.05 3.95
CA GLN A 67 1.98 17.22 4.83
C GLN A 67 3.23 18.09 4.93
N LEU A 68 4.43 17.49 4.95
CA LEU A 68 5.70 18.24 4.97
C LEU A 68 6.02 18.98 3.66
N LYS A 69 5.40 18.58 2.55
CA LYS A 69 5.56 19.20 1.23
C LYS A 69 4.51 20.27 0.92
N LYS A 70 3.59 20.52 1.85
CA LYS A 70 2.58 21.59 1.79
C LYS A 70 3.10 22.85 2.46
#